data_AF-A0A7S2XAR5-F1
#
_entry.id   AF-A0A7S2XAR5-F1
#
_cell.length_a   1.000
_cell.length_b   1.000
_cell.length_c   1.000
_cell.angle_alpha   90.00
_cell.angle_beta   90.00
_cell.angle_gamma   90.00
#
_symmetry.space_group_name_H-M   'P 1'
#
loop_
_entity.id
_entity.type
_entity.pdbx_description
1 polymer ?
#
loop_
_entity_poly.entity_id
_entity_poly.type
_entity_poly.pdbx_seq_one_letter_code
_entity_poly.pdbx_strand_id
1 'polypeptide(L)'
;HCYRCGRCVSMFDHHCPFLSVCIGAKNRVAFVTWLLLETAAMTKCVSIVLSAPEITSHWIWILHLFLTIEAVFFAGYVALMLIIQTVLISFGCLQWDFAKLLRLRAFFSQRARQSPSSADRNPSCCALLMSTYACQYNRGF
;
A
#
# COMPACT_ATOMS: atom_id res chain seq x y z
N HIS A 1 8.71 9.51 11.33
CA HIS A 1 9.70 10.48 10.84
C HIS A 1 10.16 10.03 9.46
N CYS A 2 10.17 10.91 8.46
CA CYS A 2 10.69 10.58 7.14
C CYS A 2 12.14 11.05 7.04
N TYR A 3 13.10 10.11 7.00
CA TYR A 3 14.52 10.41 6.90
C TYR A 3 14.87 11.18 5.61
N ARG A 4 14.24 10.79 4.49
CA ARG A 4 14.50 11.38 3.17
C ARG A 4 14.08 12.85 3.07
N CYS A 5 13.02 13.25 3.79
CA CYS A 5 12.54 14.63 3.83
C CYS A 5 12.97 15.41 5.10
N GLY A 6 13.67 14.77 6.04
CA GLY A 6 14.10 15.40 7.29
C GLY A 6 12.97 15.92 8.18
N ARG A 7 11.73 15.41 8.06
CA ARG A 7 10.57 15.93 8.81
C ARG A 7 9.64 14.85 9.35
N CYS A 8 8.94 15.18 10.42
CA CYS A 8 7.89 14.33 10.99
C CYS A 8 6.56 14.55 10.27
N VAL A 9 5.90 13.45 9.93
CA VAL A 9 4.61 13.43 9.22
C VAL A 9 3.64 12.65 10.10
N SER A 10 2.48 13.24 10.38
CA SER A 10 1.44 12.59 11.20
C SER A 10 0.90 11.35 10.49
N MET A 11 0.82 10.24 11.23
CA MET A 11 0.49 8.92 10.69
C MET A 11 1.22 8.67 9.36
N PHE A 12 2.53 8.90 9.37
CA PHE A 12 3.38 8.67 8.20
C PHE A 12 3.08 7.29 7.63
N ASP A 13 2.85 7.20 6.32
CA ASP A 13 2.67 5.95 5.61
C ASP A 13 3.99 5.62 4.91
N HIS A 14 4.26 6.35 3.83
CA HIS A 14 5.49 6.23 3.05
C HIS A 14 5.92 7.56 2.44
N HIS A 15 7.14 7.61 1.92
CA HIS A 15 7.59 8.68 1.03
C HIS A 15 7.44 8.19 -0.41
N CYS A 16 6.58 8.84 -1.19
CA CYS A 16 6.35 8.50 -2.58
C CYS A 16 7.40 9.19 -3.46
N PRO A 17 8.31 8.46 -4.14
CA PRO A 17 9.31 9.08 -5.01
C PRO A 17 8.69 9.77 -6.23
N PHE A 18 7.59 9.24 -6.77
CA PHE A 18 6.94 9.76 -7.97
C PHE A 18 6.33 11.15 -7.75
N LEU A 19 5.68 11.34 -6.60
CA LEU A 19 5.12 12.64 -6.23
C LEU A 19 6.13 13.51 -5.48
N SER A 20 7.28 12.95 -5.09
CA SER A 20 8.28 13.60 -4.24
C SER A 20 7.68 14.18 -2.95
N VAL A 21 6.63 13.54 -2.41
CA VAL A 21 5.95 13.94 -1.17
C VAL A 21 5.84 12.78 -0.19
N CYS A 22 5.69 13.13 1.09
CA CYS A 22 5.32 12.15 2.12
C CYS A 22 3.80 11.96 2.14
N ILE A 23 3.37 10.71 2.16
CA ILE A 23 1.98 10.33 2.37
C ILE A 23 1.76 10.03 3.86
N GLY A 24 0.67 10.53 4.41
CA GLY A 24 0.26 10.32 5.80
C GLY A 24 -1.19 10.75 6.02
N ALA A 25 -1.61 10.95 7.27
CA ALA A 25 -3.02 11.19 7.62
C ALA A 25 -3.70 12.28 6.76
N LYS A 26 -3.00 13.40 6.52
CA LYS A 26 -3.58 14.58 5.87
C LYS A 26 -3.83 14.43 4.37
N ASN A 27 -3.13 13.52 3.69
CA ASN A 27 -3.18 13.40 2.23
C ASN A 27 -3.39 11.97 1.74
N ARG A 28 -3.62 11.00 2.63
CA ARG A 28 -3.88 9.61 2.27
C ARG A 28 -5.11 9.46 1.36
N VAL A 29 -6.21 10.15 1.68
CA VAL A 29 -7.43 10.11 0.87
C VAL A 29 -7.16 10.68 -0.52
N ALA A 30 -6.54 11.85 -0.61
CA ALA A 30 -6.16 12.46 -1.88
C ALA A 30 -5.24 11.56 -2.71
N PHE A 31 -4.29 10.86 -2.07
CA PHE A 31 -3.40 9.90 -2.72
C PHE A 31 -4.16 8.69 -3.30
N VAL A 32 -5.12 8.14 -2.55
CA VAL A 32 -5.96 7.03 -3.05
C VAL A 32 -6.87 7.48 -4.18
N THR A 33 -7.47 8.67 -4.08
CA THR A 33 -8.25 9.26 -5.17
C THR A 33 -7.38 9.46 -6.42
N TRP A 34 -6.16 9.98 -6.26
CA TRP A 34 -5.21 10.11 -7.35
C TRP A 34 -4.87 8.75 -7.98
N LEU A 35 -4.60 7.71 -7.18
CA LEU A 35 -4.34 6.36 -7.69
C LEU A 35 -5.53 5.78 -8.48
N LEU A 36 -6.77 6.02 -8.03
CA LEU A 36 -7.97 5.58 -8.76
C LEU A 36 -8.09 6.27 -10.12
N LEU A 37 -7.88 7.59 -10.14
CA LEU A 37 -7.89 8.36 -11.39
C LEU A 37 -6.77 7.92 -12.34
N GLU A 38 -5.57 7.70 -11.82
CA GLU A 38 -4.43 7.20 -12.59
C GLU A 38 -4.69 5.81 -13.15
N THR A 39 -5.29 4.91 -12.37
CA THR A 39 -5.69 3.57 -12.83
C THR A 39 -6.69 3.65 -13.98
N ALA A 40 -7.69 4.54 -13.88
CA ALA A 40 -8.67 4.75 -14.94
C ALA A 40 -8.03 5.33 -16.20
N ALA A 41 -7.14 6.32 -16.05
CA ALA A 41 -6.39 6.93 -17.15
C ALA A 41 -5.53 5.87 -17.87
N MET A 42 -4.78 5.05 -17.13
CA MET A 42 -3.93 4.00 -17.71
C MET A 42 -4.76 2.93 -18.43
N THR A 43 -5.90 2.54 -17.86
CA THR A 43 -6.81 1.59 -18.52
C THR A 43 -7.34 2.14 -19.84
N LYS A 44 -7.66 3.45 -19.89
CA LYS A 44 -8.08 4.12 -21.12
C LYS A 44 -6.94 4.18 -22.14
N CYS A 45 -5.72 4.50 -21.72
CA CYS A 45 -4.54 4.50 -22.59
C CYS A 45 -4.30 3.12 -23.21
N VAL A 46 -4.31 2.05 -22.40
CA VAL A 46 -4.17 0.67 -22.91
C VAL A 46 -5.27 0.33 -23.91
N SER A 47 -6.52 0.69 -23.60
CA SER A 47 -7.66 0.43 -24.51
C SER A 47 -7.50 1.14 -25.86
N ILE A 48 -7.00 2.38 -25.87
CA ILE A 48 -6.73 3.13 -27.11
C ILE A 48 -5.64 2.44 -27.92
N VAL A 49 -4.51 2.08 -27.29
CA VAL A 49 -3.38 1.43 -27.97
C VAL A 49 -3.78 0.10 -28.59
N LEU A 50 -4.59 -0.71 -27.88
CA LEU A 50 -5.10 -1.99 -28.38
C LEU A 50 -6.15 -1.85 -29.49
N SER A 51 -6.84 -0.71 -29.57
CA SER A 51 -7.84 -0.42 -30.60
C SER A 51 -7.26 0.16 -31.90
N ALA A 52 -5.93 0.25 -32.01
CA ALA A 52 -5.29 0.81 -33.20
C ALA A 52 -5.68 0.03 -34.46
N PRO A 53 -6.06 0.71 -35.56
CA PRO A 53 -6.40 0.04 -36.82
C PRO A 53 -5.18 -0.67 -37.43
N GLU A 54 -5.40 -1.47 -38.47
CA GLU A 54 -4.36 -2.27 -39.13
C GLU A 54 -3.09 -1.47 -39.40
N ILE A 55 -2.02 -1.86 -38.69
CA ILE A 55 -0.73 -1.23 -38.81
C ILE A 55 -0.01 -1.85 -40.02
N THR A 56 0.06 -1.10 -41.11
CA THR A 56 0.62 -1.58 -42.39
C THR A 56 2.14 -1.42 -42.48
N SER A 57 2.72 -0.51 -41.71
CA SER A 57 4.15 -0.23 -41.73
C SER A 57 4.90 -0.91 -40.58
N HIS A 58 6.03 -1.55 -40.91
CA HIS A 58 6.89 -2.23 -39.93
C HIS A 58 7.41 -1.30 -38.82
N TRP A 59 7.79 -0.06 -39.15
CA TRP A 59 8.27 0.90 -38.12
C TRP A 59 7.15 1.36 -37.19
N ILE A 60 5.93 1.50 -37.71
CA ILE A 60 4.74 1.81 -36.91
C ILE A 60 4.43 0.64 -35.97
N TRP A 61 4.57 -0.60 -36.46
CA TRP A 61 4.39 -1.81 -35.66
C TRP A 61 5.36 -1.89 -34.49
N ILE A 62 6.65 -1.62 -34.72
CA ILE A 62 7.67 -1.59 -33.65
C ILE A 62 7.30 -0.53 -32.61
N LEU A 63 6.92 0.67 -33.03
CA LEU A 63 6.51 1.74 -32.13
C LEU A 63 5.27 1.35 -31.31
N HIS A 64 4.26 0.75 -31.94
CA HIS A 64 3.06 0.28 -31.25
C HIS A 64 3.38 -0.81 -30.23
N LEU A 65 4.25 -1.76 -30.57
CA LEU A 65 4.71 -2.79 -29.65
C LEU A 65 5.40 -2.17 -28.43
N PHE A 66 6.33 -1.24 -28.65
CA PHE A 66 7.03 -0.53 -27.58
C PHE A 66 6.04 0.22 -26.67
N LEU A 67 5.13 1.00 -27.25
CA LEU A 67 4.10 1.73 -26.50
C LEU A 67 3.16 0.82 -25.71
N THR A 68 2.81 -0.34 -26.28
CA THR A 68 1.95 -1.33 -25.62
C THR A 68 2.65 -1.92 -24.39
N ILE A 69 3.94 -2.28 -24.52
CA ILE A 69 4.73 -2.83 -23.41
C ILE A 69 4.84 -1.82 -22.27
N GLU A 70 5.20 -0.58 -22.58
CA GLU A 70 5.30 0.50 -21.58
C GLU A 70 3.94 0.75 -20.92
N ALA A 71 2.86 0.88 -21.70
CA ALA A 71 1.52 1.13 -21.16
C ALA A 71 1.05 0.00 -20.22
N VAL A 72 1.29 -1.26 -20.58
CA VAL A 72 0.94 -2.41 -19.72
C VAL A 72 1.81 -2.44 -18.46
N PHE A 73 3.10 -2.12 -18.56
CA PHE A 73 3.99 -2.04 -17.41
C PHE A 73 3.54 -0.97 -16.40
N PHE A 74 3.29 0.26 -16.87
CA PHE A 74 2.81 1.35 -16.02
C PHE A 74 1.42 1.07 -15.44
N ALA A 75 0.49 0.54 -16.23
CA ALA A 75 -0.84 0.16 -15.75
C ALA A 75 -0.75 -0.92 -14.66
N GLY A 76 0.09 -1.94 -14.86
CA GLY A 76 0.34 -2.99 -13.87
C GLY A 76 0.96 -2.45 -12.58
N TYR A 77 1.93 -1.53 -12.69
CA TYR A 77 2.54 -0.88 -11.54
C TYR A 77 1.52 -0.08 -10.71
N VAL A 78 0.71 0.75 -11.36
CA VAL A 78 -0.33 1.57 -10.69
C VAL A 78 -1.40 0.68 -10.06
N ALA A 79 -1.85 -0.36 -10.77
CA ALA A 79 -2.82 -1.33 -10.25
C ALA A 79 -2.28 -2.07 -9.01
N LEU A 80 -1.01 -2.51 -9.04
CA LEU A 80 -0.37 -3.14 -7.88
C LEU A 80 -0.32 -2.19 -6.68
N MET A 81 0.06 -0.93 -6.88
CA MET A 81 0.04 0.08 -5.82
C MET A 81 -1.36 0.27 -5.24
N LEU A 82 -2.39 0.35 -6.10
CA LEU A 82 -3.78 0.48 -5.66
C LEU A 82 -4.26 -0.74 -4.86
N ILE A 83 -3.93 -1.96 -5.31
CA ILE A 83 -4.26 -3.20 -4.60
C ILE A 83 -3.61 -3.21 -3.22
N ILE A 84 -2.31 -2.92 -3.14
CA ILE A 84 -1.57 -2.85 -1.87
C ILE A 84 -2.23 -1.84 -0.92
N GLN A 85 -2.58 -0.64 -1.39
CA GLN A 85 -3.23 0.35 -0.54
C GLN A 85 -4.64 -0.05 -0.13
N THR A 86 -5.41 -0.69 -1.02
CA THR A 86 -6.76 -1.19 -0.70
C THR A 86 -6.70 -2.26 0.38
N VAL A 87 -5.77 -3.21 0.25
CA VAL A 87 -5.51 -4.25 1.25
C VAL A 87 -5.15 -3.62 2.60
N LEU A 88 -4.19 -2.70 2.62
CA LEU A 88 -3.75 -2.05 3.86
C LEU A 88 -4.88 -1.24 4.53
N ILE A 89 -5.67 -0.50 3.75
CA ILE A 89 -6.86 0.22 4.25
C ILE A 89 -7.90 -0.75 4.83
N SER A 90 -8.16 -1.86 4.14
CA SER A 90 -9.20 -2.83 4.51
C SER A 90 -8.89 -3.54 5.84
N PHE A 91 -7.61 -3.69 6.18
CA PHE A 91 -7.18 -4.23 7.48
C PHE A 91 -7.12 -3.17 8.59
N GLY A 92 -7.57 -1.92 8.35
CA GLY A 92 -7.46 -0.83 9.31
C GLY A 92 -6.02 -0.51 9.72
N CYS A 93 -5.04 -1.02 8.96
CA CYS A 93 -3.62 -0.91 9.26
C CYS A 93 -3.02 0.16 8.35
N LEU A 94 -2.40 1.17 8.94
CA LEU A 94 -1.35 1.88 8.19
C LEU A 94 -0.17 0.91 8.02
N GLN A 95 0.71 1.10 7.03
CA GLN A 95 1.91 0.26 6.86
C GLN A 95 2.72 0.12 8.16
N TRP A 96 2.62 1.12 9.04
CA TRP A 96 3.23 1.17 10.36
C TRP A 96 2.56 0.29 11.42
N ASP A 97 1.25 0.09 11.33
CA ASP A 97 0.52 -0.75 12.29
C ASP A 97 0.81 -2.23 12.01
N PHE A 98 0.91 -2.64 10.74
CA PHE A 98 1.31 -3.99 10.38
C PHE A 98 2.75 -4.32 10.86
N ALA A 99 3.69 -3.39 10.64
CA ALA A 99 5.07 -3.54 11.13
C ALA A 99 5.16 -3.58 12.66
N LYS A 100 4.35 -2.79 13.37
CA LYS A 100 4.24 -2.85 14.84
C LYS A 100 3.60 -4.14 15.31
N LEU A 101 2.54 -4.63 14.66
CA LEU A 101 1.87 -5.88 15.00
C LEU A 101 2.83 -7.07 14.84
N LEU A 102 3.63 -7.12 13.78
CA LEU A 102 4.66 -8.15 13.61
C LEU A 102 5.72 -8.11 14.72
N ARG A 103 6.19 -6.92 15.09
CA ARG A 103 7.16 -6.75 16.19
C ARG A 103 6.59 -7.10 17.55
N LEU A 104 5.35 -6.68 17.84
CA LEU A 104 4.65 -7.01 19.07
C LEU A 104 4.37 -8.52 19.15
N ARG A 105 3.93 -9.15 18.06
CA ARG A 105 3.73 -10.60 18.00
C ARG A 105 5.03 -11.36 18.23
N ALA A 106 6.15 -10.91 17.65
CA ALA A 106 7.47 -11.48 17.92
C ALA A 106 7.92 -11.30 19.38
N PHE A 107 7.73 -10.11 19.95
CA PHE A 107 8.04 -9.81 21.35
C PHE A 107 7.21 -10.65 22.34
N PHE A 108 5.90 -10.71 22.17
CA PHE A 108 5.04 -11.54 23.02
C PHE A 108 5.30 -13.04 22.82
N SER A 109 5.63 -13.48 21.60
CA SER A 109 6.06 -14.87 21.34
C SER A 109 7.36 -15.21 22.07
N GLN A 110 8.31 -14.28 22.16
CA GLN A 110 9.52 -14.46 22.99
C GLN A 110 9.18 -14.47 24.48
N ARG A 111 8.35 -13.55 24.96
CA ARG A 111 7.97 -13.46 26.38
C ARG A 111 7.17 -14.68 26.86
N ALA A 112 6.28 -15.21 26.03
CA ALA A 112 5.53 -16.44 26.30
C ALA A 112 6.46 -17.68 26.40
N ARG A 113 7.55 -17.72 25.61
CA ARG A 113 8.57 -18.78 25.72
C ARG A 113 9.42 -18.68 26.98
N GLN A 114 9.58 -17.49 27.54
CA GLN A 114 10.39 -17.25 28.75
C GLN A 114 9.56 -17.25 30.05
N SER A 115 8.22 -17.32 29.98
CA SER A 115 7.35 -17.32 31.15
C SER A 115 7.32 -18.70 31.85
N PRO A 116 7.68 -18.77 33.15
CA PRO A 116 7.68 -20.02 33.92
C PRO A 116 6.27 -20.49 34.34
N SER A 117 5.23 -19.66 34.22
CA SER A 117 3.87 -19.97 34.72
C SER A 117 2.90 -20.34 33.59
N SER A 118 2.00 -21.30 33.86
CA SER A 118 0.99 -21.78 32.90
C SER A 118 -0.18 -20.82 32.67
N ALA A 119 -0.41 -19.88 33.60
CA ALA A 119 -1.52 -18.92 33.55
C ALA A 119 -1.31 -17.80 32.50
N ASP A 120 -0.06 -17.40 32.23
CA ASP A 120 0.28 -16.36 31.23
C ASP A 120 0.25 -16.87 29.78
N ARG A 121 0.10 -18.18 29.57
CA ARG A 121 0.06 -18.81 28.24
C ARG A 121 -1.33 -18.77 27.59
N ASN A 122 -2.27 -17.98 28.13
CA ASN A 122 -3.63 -17.94 27.60
C ASN A 122 -3.68 -17.12 26.28
N PRO A 123 -3.91 -17.77 25.11
CA PRO A 123 -3.89 -17.09 23.81
C PRO A 123 -5.00 -16.04 23.67
N SER A 124 -6.04 -16.12 24.49
CA SER A 124 -7.14 -15.14 24.50
C SER A 124 -6.71 -13.76 24.96
N CYS A 125 -5.78 -13.64 25.91
CA CYS A 125 -5.29 -12.34 26.41
C CYS A 125 -4.38 -11.65 25.38
N CYS A 126 -3.53 -12.43 24.69
CA CYS A 126 -2.71 -11.95 23.58
C CYS A 126 -3.59 -11.52 22.39
N ALA A 127 -4.63 -12.28 22.05
CA ALA A 127 -5.58 -11.94 20.99
C ALA A 127 -6.41 -10.69 21.33
N LEU A 128 -6.82 -10.51 22.59
CA LEU A 128 -7.58 -9.35 23.06
C LEU A 128 -6.73 -8.06 23.07
N LEU A 129 -5.45 -8.16 23.43
CA LEU A 129 -4.49 -7.06 23.28
C LEU A 129 -4.30 -6.69 21.81
N MET A 130 -4.15 -7.67 20.92
CA MET A 130 -4.01 -7.39 19.48
C MET A 130 -5.29 -6.78 18.87
N SER A 131 -6.48 -7.19 19.31
CA SER A 131 -7.75 -6.60 18.84
C SER A 131 -7.98 -5.18 19.38
N THR A 132 -7.53 -4.88 20.60
CA THR A 132 -7.62 -3.52 21.17
C THR A 132 -6.66 -2.54 20.52
N TYR A 133 -5.48 -2.99 20.04
CA TYR A 133 -4.59 -2.15 19.21
C TYR A 133 -5.13 -1.91 17.80
N ALA A 134 -5.74 -2.93 17.16
CA ALA A 134 -6.42 -2.74 15.87
C ALA A 134 -7.61 -1.76 15.97
N CYS A 135 -8.23 -1.66 17.15
CA CYS A 135 -9.36 -0.77 17.44
C CYS A 135 -8.95 0.69 17.79
N GLN A 136 -7.67 1.07 17.74
CA GLN A 136 -7.30 2.50 17.89
C GLN A 136 -7.52 3.32 16.61
N TYR A 137 -7.81 2.68 15.47
CA TYR A 137 -8.15 3.38 14.23
C TYR A 137 -9.55 4.03 14.27
N ASN A 138 -10.43 3.61 15.19
CA ASN A 138 -11.84 4.04 15.22
C ASN A 138 -12.15 5.15 16.25
N ARG A 139 -11.13 5.82 16.83
CA ARG A 139 -11.32 6.94 17.78
C ARG A 139 -10.68 8.23 17.29
N GLY A 140 -10.98 8.64 16.06
CA GLY A 140 -10.46 9.89 15.51
C GLY A 140 -11.11 10.30 14.20
N PHE A 141 -12.45 10.38 14.21
CA PHE A 141 -13.20 11.34 13.39
C PHE A 141 -13.61 12.49 14.29
#